data_AF-A0A7W1IRW8-F1
#
_entry.id   AF-A0A7W1IRW8-F1
#
_cell.length_a   1.000
_cell.length_b   1.000
_cell.length_c   1.000
_cell.angle_alpha   90.00
_cell.angle_beta   90.00
_cell.angle_gamma   90.00
#
_symmetry.space_group_name_H-M   'P 1'
#
loop_
_entity.id
_entity.type
_entity.pdbx_description
1 polymer ?
#
loop_
_entity_poly.entity_id
_entity_poly.type
_entity_poly.pdbx_seq_one_letter_code
_entity_poly.pdbx_strand_id
1 'polypeptide(L)'
;MLHALEALARGERTEADRRLDAAEVYLPKWKPDVIARIVRPFMRELDGERGALAASVASLAAEHRWTHRQRIWHQAMYLLGTIDEQAFLGQPNRSQADAEMLVLRAMRREVAGRRAEALADWRAYLAKPTWRRSINLPGALDSLATWRIAALEIQSP
;
A
#
# COMPACT_ATOMS: atom_id res chain seq x y z
N MET A 1 6.83 -8.45 10.54
CA MET A 1 6.07 -7.84 9.42
C MET A 1 5.14 -8.83 8.73
N LEU A 2 5.63 -9.93 8.14
CA LEU A 2 4.78 -10.99 7.53
C LEU A 2 3.65 -11.44 8.48
N HIS A 3 4.01 -11.74 9.72
CA HIS A 3 3.05 -12.10 10.77
C HIS A 3 1.98 -11.04 11.08
N ALA A 4 2.26 -9.75 10.86
CA ALA A 4 1.24 -8.72 11.08
C ALA A 4 0.19 -8.73 9.96
N LEU A 5 0.62 -8.93 8.72
CA LEU A 5 -0.29 -9.07 7.58
C LEU A 5 -1.07 -10.39 7.63
N GLU A 6 -0.45 -11.46 8.13
CA GLU A 6 -1.16 -12.72 8.42
C GLU A 6 -2.24 -12.53 9.50
N ALA A 7 -1.94 -11.75 10.55
CA ALA A 7 -2.92 -11.43 11.58
C ALA A 7 -4.08 -10.59 10.99
N LEU A 8 -3.79 -9.58 10.16
CA LEU A 8 -4.82 -8.85 9.41
C LEU A 8 -5.64 -9.79 8.54
N ALA A 9 -4.99 -10.74 7.87
CA ALA A 9 -5.67 -11.70 7.00
C ALA A 9 -6.66 -12.61 7.75
N ARG A 10 -6.40 -12.86 9.04
CA ARG A 10 -7.30 -13.59 9.95
C ARG A 10 -8.30 -12.70 10.70
N GLY A 11 -8.31 -11.39 10.46
CA GLY A 11 -9.12 -10.43 11.21
C GLY A 11 -8.59 -10.14 12.63
N GLU A 12 -7.38 -10.59 12.97
CA GLU A 12 -6.73 -10.40 14.28
C GLU A 12 -6.08 -9.00 14.38
N ARG A 13 -6.89 -7.96 14.33
CA ARG A 13 -6.41 -6.57 14.16
C ARG A 13 -5.53 -6.06 15.29
N THR A 14 -5.88 -6.33 16.54
CA THR A 14 -5.05 -5.96 17.70
C THR A 14 -3.67 -6.59 17.63
N GLU A 15 -3.61 -7.85 17.19
CA GLU A 15 -2.35 -8.57 17.05
C GLU A 15 -1.54 -8.04 15.86
N ALA A 16 -2.21 -7.68 14.76
CA ALA A 16 -1.57 -7.02 13.64
C ALA A 16 -0.95 -5.68 14.04
N ASP A 17 -1.71 -4.80 14.69
CA ASP A 17 -1.23 -3.49 15.14
C ASP A 17 -0.06 -3.66 16.11
N ARG A 18 -0.17 -4.55 17.11
CA ARG A 18 0.92 -4.87 18.03
C ARG A 18 2.19 -5.33 17.30
N ARG A 19 2.04 -6.19 16.28
CA ARG A 19 3.17 -6.70 15.48
C ARG A 19 3.76 -5.63 14.56
N LEU A 20 2.96 -4.69 14.06
CA LEU A 20 3.45 -3.57 13.26
C LEU A 20 4.19 -2.56 14.15
N ASP A 21 3.66 -2.25 15.33
CA ASP A 21 4.30 -1.34 16.29
C ASP A 21 5.64 -1.91 16.78
N ALA A 22 5.68 -3.22 17.07
CA ALA A 22 6.92 -3.90 17.42
C ALA A 22 7.95 -3.89 16.27
N ALA A 23 7.51 -3.87 15.01
CA ALA A 23 8.39 -3.79 13.85
C ALA A 23 8.93 -2.37 13.61
N GLU A 24 8.14 -1.34 13.93
CA GLU A 24 8.54 0.07 13.80
C GLU A 24 9.74 0.43 14.69
N VAL A 25 9.85 -0.23 15.86
CA VAL A 25 11.00 -0.08 16.77
C VAL A 25 12.34 -0.41 16.12
N TYR A 26 12.35 -1.30 15.11
CA TYR A 26 13.59 -1.78 14.47
C TYR A 26 13.94 -1.06 13.17
N LEU A 27 13.08 -0.18 12.66
CA LEU A 27 13.37 0.57 11.45
C LEU A 27 14.06 1.89 11.78
N PRO A 28 15.11 2.28 11.05
CA PRO A 28 15.71 3.59 11.24
C PRO A 28 14.65 4.68 11.02
N LYS A 29 14.47 5.59 11.99
CA LYS A 29 13.46 6.67 11.96
C LYS A 29 13.48 7.54 10.70
N TRP A 30 14.61 7.57 9.99
CA TRP A 30 14.74 8.31 8.75
C TRP A 30 14.15 7.61 7.53
N LYS A 31 13.71 6.34 7.63
CA LYS A 31 13.07 5.58 6.56
C LYS A 31 11.56 5.49 6.83
N PRO A 32 10.74 6.31 6.15
CA PRO A 32 9.29 6.19 6.23
C PRO A 32 8.93 4.79 5.73
N ASP A 33 8.22 4.07 6.60
CA ASP A 33 7.75 2.74 6.31
C ASP A 33 6.44 2.85 5.52
N VAL A 34 6.47 2.40 4.25
CA VAL A 34 5.29 2.30 3.39
C VAL A 34 4.19 1.47 4.08
N ILE A 35 4.56 0.48 4.90
CA ILE A 35 3.58 -0.30 5.65
C ILE A 35 2.89 0.56 6.70
N ALA A 36 3.64 1.22 7.58
CA ALA A 36 3.07 2.06 8.64
C ALA A 36 2.29 3.26 8.10
N ARG A 37 2.75 3.88 7.00
CA ARG A 37 2.22 5.17 6.52
C ARG A 37 1.26 5.08 5.33
N ILE A 38 1.16 3.93 4.66
CA ILE A 38 0.20 3.73 3.55
C ILE A 38 -0.66 2.49 3.82
N VAL A 39 -0.05 1.32 4.01
CA VAL A 39 -0.81 0.06 4.13
C VAL A 39 -1.70 0.07 5.37
N ARG A 40 -1.15 0.36 6.56
CA ARG A 40 -1.94 0.38 7.80
C ARG A 40 -3.13 1.37 7.73
N PRO A 41 -2.95 2.65 7.32
CA PRO A 41 -4.06 3.58 7.09
C PRO A 41 -5.08 3.09 6.05
N PHE A 42 -4.65 2.44 4.98
CA PHE A 42 -5.54 1.81 4.01
C PHE A 42 -6.42 0.73 4.67
N MET A 43 -5.88 -0.05 5.61
CA MET A 43 -6.69 -1.04 6.36
C MET A 43 -7.72 -0.40 7.26
N ARG A 44 -7.33 0.67 7.96
CA ARG A 44 -8.27 1.46 8.76
C ARG A 44 -9.41 2.00 7.90
N GLU A 45 -9.10 2.49 6.69
CA GLU A 45 -10.09 2.96 5.72
C GLU A 45 -11.08 1.85 5.33
N LEU A 46 -10.60 0.64 5.02
CA LEU A 46 -11.47 -0.50 4.67
C LEU A 46 -12.35 -0.96 5.84
N ASP A 47 -11.90 -0.76 7.07
CA ASP A 47 -12.65 -1.08 8.29
C ASP A 47 -13.62 0.03 8.71
N GLY A 48 -13.76 1.08 7.90
CA GLY A 48 -14.73 2.16 8.10
C GLY A 48 -14.20 3.40 8.80
N GLU A 49 -12.91 3.46 9.16
CA GLU A 49 -12.27 4.71 9.60
C GLU A 49 -12.03 5.61 8.38
N ARG A 50 -13.11 6.27 7.93
CA ARG A 50 -13.11 7.11 6.73
C ARG A 50 -12.06 8.21 6.83
N GLY A 51 -11.25 8.37 5.79
CA GLY A 51 -10.21 9.37 5.69
C GLY A 51 -8.89 9.00 6.37
N ALA A 52 -8.77 7.81 6.99
CA ALA A 52 -7.53 7.36 7.59
C ALA A 52 -6.38 7.33 6.57
N LEU A 53 -6.64 6.80 5.36
CA LEU A 53 -5.62 6.77 4.31
C LEU A 53 -5.25 8.19 3.87
N ALA A 54 -6.25 9.01 3.55
CA ALA A 54 -6.07 10.38 3.07
C ALA A 54 -5.25 11.24 4.04
N ALA A 55 -5.55 11.17 5.34
CA ALA A 55 -4.83 11.91 6.37
C ALA A 55 -3.35 11.49 6.45
N SER A 56 -3.08 10.18 6.41
CA SER A 56 -1.70 9.67 6.46
C SER A 56 -0.89 10.07 5.22
N VAL A 57 -1.48 9.94 4.02
CA VAL A 57 -0.77 10.33 2.78
C VAL A 57 -0.60 11.84 2.65
N ALA A 58 -1.50 12.66 3.23
CA ALA A 58 -1.31 14.10 3.30
C ALA A 58 -0.08 14.50 4.14
N SER A 59 0.11 13.89 5.31
CA SER A 59 1.34 14.06 6.12
C SER A 59 2.57 13.61 5.34
N LEU A 60 2.52 12.45 4.67
CA LEU A 60 3.63 11.98 3.84
C LEU A 60 4.00 12.97 2.72
N ALA A 61 3.00 13.52 2.03
CA ALA A 61 3.20 14.47 0.94
C ALA A 61 3.86 15.78 1.42
N ALA A 62 3.54 16.22 2.64
CA ALA A 62 4.10 17.42 3.25
C ALA A 62 5.56 17.23 3.71
N GLU A 63 5.88 16.08 4.30
CA GLU A 63 7.15 15.86 5.01
C GLU A 63 8.24 15.23 4.14
N HIS A 64 7.88 14.41 3.16
CA HIS A 64 8.83 13.47 2.54
C HIS A 64 9.26 13.79 1.11
N ARG A 65 8.95 14.99 0.59
CA ARG A 65 9.31 15.40 -0.78
C ARG A 65 10.79 15.20 -1.11
N TRP A 66 11.69 15.46 -0.17
CA TRP A 66 13.15 15.43 -0.38
C TRP A 66 13.83 14.16 0.15
N THR A 67 13.05 13.14 0.53
CA THR A 67 13.57 11.90 1.13
C THR A 67 13.37 10.70 0.20
N HIS A 68 14.16 9.63 0.37
CA HIS A 68 13.96 8.33 -0.31
C HIS A 68 13.79 8.40 -1.82
N ARG A 69 14.59 9.23 -2.48
CA ARG A 69 14.51 9.45 -3.94
C ARG A 69 13.10 9.89 -4.39
N GLN A 70 12.36 10.54 -3.49
CA GLN A 70 10.99 11.04 -3.67
C GLN A 70 9.94 9.95 -3.94
N ARG A 71 10.27 8.67 -3.79
CA ARG A 71 9.38 7.57 -4.18
C ARG A 71 8.09 7.58 -3.35
N ILE A 72 8.22 7.62 -2.03
CA ILE A 72 7.08 7.65 -1.09
C ILE A 72 6.24 8.92 -1.29
N TRP A 73 6.89 10.04 -1.62
CA TRP A 73 6.18 11.26 -1.97
C TRP A 73 5.31 11.08 -3.22
N HIS A 74 5.83 10.47 -4.30
CA HIS A 74 5.00 10.18 -5.48
C HIS A 74 3.85 9.22 -5.16
N GLN A 75 4.06 8.22 -4.30
CA GLN A 75 2.99 7.32 -3.85
C GLN A 75 1.88 8.09 -3.14
N ALA A 76 2.26 8.98 -2.21
CA ALA A 76 1.32 9.84 -1.50
C ALA A 76 0.56 10.79 -2.45
N MET A 77 1.28 11.46 -3.35
CA MET A 77 0.68 12.37 -4.33
C MET A 77 -0.31 11.66 -5.27
N TYR A 78 0.00 10.43 -5.66
CA TYR A 78 -0.91 9.62 -6.48
C TYR A 78 -2.15 9.19 -5.69
N LEU A 79 -1.99 8.75 -4.43
CA LEU A 79 -3.10 8.36 -3.57
C LEU A 79 -4.03 9.55 -3.23
N LEU A 80 -3.47 10.75 -3.07
CA LEU A 80 -4.22 12.00 -2.94
C LEU A 80 -4.91 12.45 -4.23
N GLY A 81 -4.59 11.84 -5.36
CA GLY A 81 -5.09 12.24 -6.68
C GLY A 81 -4.47 13.55 -7.20
N THR A 82 -3.39 14.03 -6.59
CA THR A 82 -2.69 15.24 -7.02
C THR A 82 -1.84 15.01 -8.28
N ILE A 83 -1.38 13.78 -8.49
CA ILE A 83 -0.76 13.35 -9.74
C ILE A 83 -1.52 12.17 -10.34
N ASP A 84 -1.53 12.09 -11.67
CA ASP A 84 -2.12 10.97 -12.39
C ASP A 84 -1.14 9.79 -12.53
N GLU A 85 -1.58 8.74 -13.22
CA GLU A 85 -0.77 7.54 -13.46
C GLU A 85 0.46 7.84 -14.32
N GLN A 86 0.32 8.69 -15.34
CA GLN A 86 1.43 9.05 -16.22
C GLN A 86 2.53 9.79 -15.47
N ALA A 87 2.15 10.77 -14.65
CA ALA A 87 3.06 11.53 -13.80
C ALA A 87 3.76 10.64 -12.76
N PHE A 88 3.05 9.70 -12.13
CA PHE A 88 3.67 8.75 -11.21
C PHE A 88 4.69 7.84 -11.91
N LEU A 89 4.37 7.32 -13.10
CA LEU A 89 5.28 6.48 -13.89
C LEU A 89 6.47 7.25 -14.47
N GLY A 90 6.33 8.58 -14.57
CA GLY A 90 7.36 9.54 -14.96
C GLY A 90 8.29 10.00 -13.83
N GLN A 91 8.10 9.51 -12.59
CA GLN A 91 8.94 9.89 -11.45
C GLN A 91 10.43 9.59 -11.69
N PRO A 92 11.38 10.30 -11.05
CA PRO A 92 12.82 10.06 -11.27
C PRO A 92 13.27 8.64 -10.94
N ASN A 93 12.73 8.03 -9.88
CA ASN A 93 13.06 6.65 -9.51
C ASN A 93 12.01 5.66 -10.03
N ARG A 94 12.23 5.18 -11.26
CA ARG A 94 11.26 4.35 -12.00
C ARG A 94 11.36 2.85 -11.72
N SER A 95 12.34 2.41 -10.94
CA SER A 95 12.53 0.99 -10.66
C SER A 95 11.29 0.43 -9.98
N GLN A 96 10.58 -0.51 -10.61
CA GLN A 96 9.34 -1.12 -10.09
C GLN A 96 8.17 -0.14 -9.92
N ALA A 97 8.24 1.08 -10.47
CA ALA A 97 7.13 2.04 -10.40
C ALA A 97 5.87 1.47 -11.07
N ASP A 98 6.03 0.65 -12.09
CA ASP A 98 4.94 -0.06 -12.75
C ASP A 98 4.24 -1.09 -11.84
N ALA A 99 4.99 -1.76 -10.96
CA ALA A 99 4.40 -2.67 -9.98
C ALA A 99 3.72 -1.92 -8.83
N GLU A 100 4.35 -0.85 -8.33
CA GLU A 100 3.76 -0.02 -7.28
C GLU A 100 2.49 0.68 -7.74
N MET A 101 2.45 1.15 -9.00
CA MET A 101 1.26 1.73 -9.58
C MET A 101 0.06 0.77 -9.46
N LEU A 102 0.23 -0.52 -9.74
CA LEU A 102 -0.85 -1.50 -9.61
C LEU A 102 -1.37 -1.60 -8.17
N VAL A 103 -0.47 -1.66 -7.19
CA VAL A 103 -0.84 -1.69 -5.76
C VAL A 103 -1.62 -0.43 -5.37
N LEU A 104 -1.11 0.74 -5.70
CA LEU A 104 -1.75 2.01 -5.32
C LEU A 104 -3.08 2.21 -6.04
N ARG A 105 -3.16 1.83 -7.33
CA ARG A 105 -4.39 1.92 -8.11
C ARG A 105 -5.45 0.96 -7.57
N ALA A 106 -5.06 -0.25 -7.16
CA ALA A 106 -5.93 -1.18 -6.47
C ALA A 106 -6.48 -0.57 -5.18
N MET A 107 -5.62 -0.01 -4.32
CA MET A 107 -6.04 0.66 -3.08
C MET A 107 -7.05 1.78 -3.35
N ARG A 108 -6.78 2.70 -4.30
CA ARG A 108 -7.71 3.77 -4.66
C ARG A 108 -9.05 3.24 -5.16
N ARG A 109 -9.03 2.17 -5.96
CA ARG A 109 -10.24 1.52 -6.49
C ARG A 109 -11.05 0.87 -5.38
N GLU A 110 -10.41 0.21 -4.41
CA GLU A 110 -11.11 -0.36 -3.25
C GLU A 110 -11.77 0.72 -2.39
N VAL A 111 -11.05 1.79 -2.06
CA VAL A 111 -11.60 2.92 -1.29
C VAL A 111 -12.79 3.57 -2.03
N ALA A 112 -12.73 3.61 -3.36
CA ALA A 112 -13.83 4.10 -4.20
C ALA A 112 -14.97 3.07 -4.43
N GLY A 113 -14.92 1.89 -3.82
CA GLY A 113 -15.93 0.83 -4.01
C GLY A 113 -15.86 0.11 -5.36
N ARG A 114 -14.82 0.36 -6.18
CA ARG A 114 -14.63 -0.22 -7.51
C ARG A 114 -13.94 -1.59 -7.43
N ARG A 115 -14.63 -2.54 -6.80
CA ARG A 115 -14.09 -3.86 -6.41
C ARG A 115 -13.52 -4.66 -7.58
N ALA A 116 -14.26 -4.79 -8.68
CA ALA A 116 -13.82 -5.58 -9.84
C ALA A 116 -12.53 -5.02 -10.46
N GLU A 117 -12.43 -3.70 -10.56
CA GLU A 117 -11.21 -3.06 -11.06
C GLU A 117 -10.03 -3.23 -10.09
N ALA A 118 -10.28 -3.11 -8.78
CA ALA A 118 -9.24 -3.35 -7.77
C ALA A 118 -8.71 -4.79 -7.79
N LEU A 119 -9.61 -5.76 -7.93
CA LEU A 119 -9.25 -7.18 -8.05
C LEU A 119 -8.35 -7.42 -9.27
N ALA A 120 -8.66 -6.81 -10.41
CA ALA A 120 -7.84 -6.89 -11.61
C ALA A 120 -6.42 -6.35 -11.37
N ASP A 121 -6.28 -5.22 -10.67
CA ASP A 121 -4.98 -4.64 -10.35
C ASP A 121 -4.16 -5.50 -9.38
N TRP A 122 -4.78 -6.03 -8.32
CA TRP A 122 -4.09 -6.92 -7.38
C TRP A 122 -3.57 -8.18 -8.08
N ARG A 123 -4.37 -8.77 -8.96
CA ARG A 123 -3.96 -9.92 -9.78
C ARG A 123 -2.84 -9.53 -10.75
N ALA A 124 -2.93 -8.37 -11.39
CA ALA A 124 -1.88 -7.88 -12.28
C ALA A 124 -0.55 -7.66 -11.53
N TYR A 125 -0.59 -7.20 -10.28
CA TYR A 125 0.59 -7.06 -9.44
C TYR A 125 1.23 -8.43 -9.16
N LEU A 126 0.45 -9.42 -8.72
CA LEU A 126 0.95 -10.78 -8.50
C LEU A 126 1.35 -11.50 -9.80
N ALA A 127 0.84 -11.09 -10.96
CA ALA A 127 1.28 -11.65 -12.24
C ALA A 127 2.70 -11.17 -12.64
N LYS A 128 3.20 -10.07 -12.06
CA LYS A 128 4.58 -9.62 -12.36
C LYS A 128 5.61 -10.60 -11.81
N PRO A 129 6.78 -10.76 -12.46
CA PRO A 129 7.88 -11.53 -11.90
C PRO A 129 8.31 -10.97 -10.54
N THR A 130 8.65 -11.84 -9.57
CA THR A 130 8.95 -11.44 -8.18
C THR A 130 10.00 -10.32 -8.09
N TRP A 131 11.05 -10.37 -8.92
CA TRP A 131 12.11 -9.36 -8.99
C TRP A 131 11.64 -7.99 -9.53
N ARG A 132 10.49 -7.93 -10.21
CA ARG A 132 9.83 -6.69 -10.68
C ARG A 132 8.83 -6.13 -9.68
N ARG A 133 8.40 -6.88 -8.66
CA ARG A 133 7.30 -6.47 -7.76
C ARG A 133 7.71 -5.41 -6.73
N SER A 134 8.65 -5.73 -5.85
CA SER A 134 9.14 -4.78 -4.84
C SER A 134 10.49 -5.23 -4.28
N ILE A 135 11.48 -4.33 -4.32
CA ILE A 135 12.79 -4.50 -3.67
C ILE A 135 12.71 -4.08 -2.19
N ASN A 136 11.84 -3.12 -1.88
CA ASN A 136 11.80 -2.49 -0.56
C ASN A 136 11.03 -3.32 0.48
N LEU A 137 10.09 -4.15 0.03
CA LEU A 137 9.19 -4.93 0.89
C LEU A 137 8.90 -6.30 0.27
N PRO A 138 9.92 -7.14 0.02
CA PRO A 138 9.70 -8.46 -0.54
C PRO A 138 8.76 -9.26 0.38
N GLY A 139 7.69 -9.81 -0.20
CA GLY A 139 6.70 -10.62 0.51
C GLY A 139 5.56 -9.84 1.17
N ALA A 140 5.78 -8.67 1.77
CA ALA A 140 4.71 -7.96 2.46
C ALA A 140 3.59 -7.49 1.52
N LEU A 141 3.94 -6.88 0.39
CA LEU A 141 2.96 -6.48 -0.62
C LEU A 141 2.31 -7.69 -1.31
N ASP A 142 3.01 -8.82 -1.39
CA ASP A 142 2.47 -10.07 -1.94
C ASP A 142 1.43 -10.68 -1.00
N SER A 143 1.71 -10.71 0.31
CA SER A 143 0.75 -11.12 1.33
C SER A 143 -0.48 -10.21 1.37
N LEU A 144 -0.27 -8.88 1.28
CA LEU A 144 -1.37 -7.92 1.19
C LEU A 144 -2.24 -8.18 -0.05
N ALA A 145 -1.62 -8.30 -1.22
CA ALA A 145 -2.34 -8.54 -2.47
C ALA A 145 -3.11 -9.87 -2.43
N THR A 146 -2.49 -10.93 -1.92
CA THR A 146 -3.10 -12.26 -1.78
C THR A 146 -4.34 -12.20 -0.89
N TRP A 147 -4.24 -11.55 0.27
CA TRP A 147 -5.36 -11.40 1.17
C TRP A 147 -6.47 -10.50 0.58
N ARG A 148 -6.12 -9.38 -0.09
CA ARG A 148 -7.12 -8.54 -0.76
C ARG A 148 -7.88 -9.28 -1.86
N ILE A 149 -7.18 -10.09 -2.67
CA ILE A 149 -7.82 -10.93 -3.71
C ILE A 149 -8.86 -11.85 -3.08
N ALA A 150 -8.47 -12.62 -2.05
CA ALA A 150 -9.39 -13.53 -1.37
C ALA A 150 -10.61 -12.78 -0.77
N ALA A 151 -10.38 -11.62 -0.16
CA ALA A 151 -11.46 -10.81 0.42
C ALA A 151 -12.42 -10.26 -0.64
N LEU A 152 -11.91 -9.81 -1.79
CA LEU A 152 -12.72 -9.26 -2.89
C LEU A 152 -13.49 -10.34 -3.66
N GLU A 153 -12.95 -11.55 -3.75
CA GLU A 153 -13.62 -12.70 -4.37
C GLU A 153 -14.83 -13.16 -3.55
N ILE A 154 -14.72 -13.20 -2.21
CA ILE A 154 -15.84 -13.56 -1.32
C ILE A 154 -16.99 -12.53 -1.41
N GLN A 155 -16.67 -11.27 -1.69
CA GLN A 155 -17.63 -10.16 -1.76
C GLN A 155 -18.20 -9.94 -3.17
N SER A 156 -17.85 -10.77 -4.14
CA SER A 156 -18.40 -10.71 -5.50
C SER A 156 -19.76 -11.43 -5.52
N PRO A 157 -20.86 -10.75 -5.91
CA PRO A 157 -22.20 -11.35 -5.96
C PRO A 157 -22.33 -12.42 -7.04
#